data_AF-A0A9E5V8D4-F1
#
_entry.id   AF-A0A9E5V8D4-F1
#
_cell.length_a   1.000
_cell.length_b   1.000
_cell.length_c   1.000
_cell.angle_alpha   90.00
_cell.angle_beta   90.00
_cell.angle_gamma   90.00
#
_symmetry.space_group_name_H-M   'P 1'
#
loop_
_entity.id
_entity.type
_entity.pdbx_description
1 polymer ?
#
loop_
_entity_poly.entity_id
_entity_poly.type
_entity_poly.pdbx_seq_one_letter_code
_entity_poly.pdbx_strand_id
1 'polypeptide(L)'
;MPANKCSNSGCEYFNRPLPNNMECCPGCGRPLGNVIASPPASTPPPADSNFVSHPQVQPRQPPQQQIPSENTNYQPRSPYIPATPPPQPPRPVRPVLKLIHTTTGREFRFPGEEGYIGRRSQIHGTVPEIDLVGIPHEGVVSRSHARIFWDWNQNSYMILDTSRNGCYLNGNPLSQGVNHRLSNGDSLQLGQEGLVQFTVIVGQI
;
A
#
# COMPACT_ATOMS: atom_id res chain seq x y z
N MET A 1 -31.50 22.90 -13.43
CA MET A 1 -30.76 23.13 -12.17
C MET A 1 -29.54 22.22 -12.20
N PRO A 2 -28.30 22.76 -12.17
CA PRO A 2 -27.10 21.93 -12.17
C PRO A 2 -27.06 21.10 -10.89
N ALA A 3 -26.98 19.77 -11.02
CA ALA A 3 -26.85 18.88 -9.87
C ALA A 3 -25.46 19.02 -9.25
N ASN A 4 -25.38 19.09 -7.92
CA ASN A 4 -24.11 19.11 -7.21
C ASN A 4 -23.37 17.78 -7.50
N LYS A 5 -22.08 17.86 -7.86
CA LYS A 5 -21.25 16.69 -8.17
C LYS A 5 -19.95 16.75 -7.38
N CYS A 6 -19.51 15.60 -6.88
CA CYS A 6 -18.23 15.51 -6.19
C CYS A 6 -17.06 15.61 -7.18
N SER A 7 -16.11 16.51 -6.91
CA SER A 7 -14.90 16.73 -7.72
C SER A 7 -13.73 15.80 -7.35
N ASN A 8 -13.90 14.89 -6.39
CA ASN A 8 -12.84 13.96 -5.96
C ASN A 8 -12.86 12.68 -6.79
N SER A 9 -11.85 12.47 -7.64
CA SER A 9 -11.73 11.29 -8.52
C SER A 9 -11.57 9.96 -7.78
N GLY A 10 -11.19 9.98 -6.50
CA GLY A 10 -11.10 8.79 -5.65
C GLY A 10 -12.36 8.51 -4.81
N CYS A 11 -13.42 9.31 -4.97
CA CYS A 11 -14.66 9.13 -4.22
C CYS A 11 -15.67 8.28 -5.00
N GLU A 12 -16.39 7.39 -4.33
CA GLU A 12 -17.46 6.58 -4.93
C GLU A 12 -18.57 7.44 -5.60
N TYR A 13 -18.76 8.67 -5.09
CA TYR A 13 -19.73 9.63 -5.60
C TYR A 13 -19.16 10.57 -6.68
N PHE A 14 -17.95 10.30 -7.19
CA PHE A 14 -17.35 11.08 -8.27
C PHE A 14 -18.26 11.08 -9.51
N ASN A 15 -18.56 12.28 -10.02
CA ASN A 15 -19.42 12.50 -11.18
C ASN A 15 -20.89 12.01 -11.08
N ARG A 16 -21.32 11.48 -9.92
CA ARG A 16 -22.72 11.11 -9.67
C ARG A 16 -23.56 12.34 -9.27
N PRO A 17 -24.83 12.42 -9.69
CA PRO A 17 -25.73 13.48 -9.26
C PRO A 17 -26.04 13.31 -7.77
N LEU A 18 -25.74 14.34 -6.97
CA LEU A 18 -26.09 14.43 -5.55
C LEU A 18 -27.29 15.38 -5.37
N PRO A 19 -28.06 15.24 -4.27
CA PRO A 19 -29.16 16.16 -3.98
C PRO A 19 -28.66 17.60 -3.87
N ASN A 20 -29.47 18.53 -4.39
CA ASN A 20 -29.08 19.95 -4.55
C ASN A 20 -28.88 20.71 -3.23
N ASN A 21 -29.32 20.17 -2.09
CA ASN A 21 -29.16 20.81 -0.77
C ASN A 21 -27.88 20.37 -0.04
N MET A 22 -27.04 19.55 -0.67
CA MET A 22 -25.91 18.92 -0.01
C MET A 22 -24.67 19.80 -0.15
N GLU A 23 -24.18 20.34 0.97
CA GLU A 23 -23.01 21.24 1.02
C GLU A 23 -21.69 20.46 0.96
N CYS A 24 -21.67 19.23 1.49
CA CYS A 24 -20.50 18.36 1.53
C CYS A 24 -20.81 16.96 0.97
N CYS A 25 -19.87 16.36 0.25
CA CYS A 25 -20.00 15.01 -0.30
C CYS A 25 -20.04 13.94 0.83
N PRO A 26 -21.02 13.02 0.88
CA PRO A 26 -21.15 12.04 1.96
C PRO A 26 -20.03 10.98 1.95
N GLY A 27 -19.44 10.68 0.79
CA GLY A 27 -18.36 9.70 0.72
C GLY A 27 -16.95 10.22 1.04
N CYS A 28 -16.69 11.52 0.93
CA CYS A 28 -15.32 12.05 1.14
C CYS A 28 -15.23 13.38 1.90
N GLY A 29 -16.37 13.95 2.33
CA GLY A 29 -16.43 15.18 3.12
C GLY A 29 -16.06 16.47 2.39
N ARG A 30 -15.73 16.42 1.08
CA ARG A 30 -15.37 17.64 0.33
C ARG A 30 -16.57 18.52 0.04
N PRO A 31 -16.40 19.86 0.06
CA PRO A 31 -17.45 20.79 -0.29
C PRO A 31 -17.80 20.67 -1.78
N LEU A 32 -19.09 20.74 -2.10
CA LEU A 32 -19.60 20.80 -3.47
C LEU A 32 -19.71 22.29 -3.86
N GLY A 33 -19.02 22.73 -4.93
CA GLY A 33 -19.07 24.14 -5.38
C GLY A 33 -20.50 24.51 -5.82
N ASN A 34 -21.08 25.65 -5.44
CA ASN A 34 -20.50 27.00 -5.41
C ASN A 34 -20.35 27.63 -4.01
N VAL A 35 -19.11 27.75 -3.53
CA VAL A 35 -18.70 28.84 -2.63
C VAL A 35 -17.49 29.54 -3.25
N ILE A 36 -17.71 30.78 -3.67
CA ILE A 36 -16.71 31.67 -4.26
C ILE A 36 -15.67 31.99 -3.18
N ALA A 37 -14.45 31.48 -3.34
CA ALA A 37 -13.31 31.92 -2.55
C ALA A 37 -12.89 33.32 -3.06
N SER A 38 -12.98 34.33 -2.19
CA SER A 38 -12.38 35.64 -2.44
C SER A 38 -10.97 35.71 -1.82
N PRO A 39 -10.00 36.40 -2.46
CA PRO A 39 -8.60 36.43 -2.03
C PRO A 39 -8.35 37.37 -0.83
N PRO A 40 -7.19 37.25 -0.13
CA PRO A 40 -6.89 38.06 1.04
C PRO A 40 -6.26 39.40 0.64
N ALA A 41 -6.82 40.52 1.11
CA ALA A 41 -6.13 41.80 1.12
C ALA A 41 -6.60 42.66 2.31
N SER A 42 -5.64 42.85 3.23
CA SER A 42 -5.30 44.10 3.92
C SER A 42 -6.30 44.82 4.85
N THR A 43 -5.77 45.10 6.04
CA THR A 43 -5.99 46.25 6.96
C THR A 43 -6.86 46.00 8.20
N PRO A 44 -6.32 46.18 9.43
CA PRO A 44 -7.11 46.33 10.68
C PRO A 44 -7.40 47.82 10.93
N PRO A 45 -8.62 48.21 11.37
CA PRO A 45 -8.82 48.62 12.77
C PRO A 45 -10.30 48.50 13.25
N PRO A 46 -10.68 49.11 14.39
CA PRO A 46 -10.28 48.83 15.76
C PRO A 46 -11.35 48.04 16.52
N ALA A 47 -10.99 47.61 17.73
CA ALA A 47 -11.89 46.95 18.67
C ALA A 47 -13.13 47.80 18.95
N ASP A 48 -14.31 47.18 18.87
CA ASP A 48 -15.41 47.61 19.71
C ASP A 48 -16.18 46.43 20.27
N SER A 49 -16.59 46.63 21.50
CA SER A 49 -16.91 45.62 22.48
C SER A 49 -18.36 45.23 22.34
N ASN A 50 -18.66 43.96 22.10
CA ASN A 50 -19.95 43.39 22.49
C ASN A 50 -19.82 41.87 22.61
N PHE A 51 -19.47 41.43 23.82
CA PHE A 51 -19.69 40.04 24.24
C PHE A 51 -21.19 39.82 24.38
N VAL A 52 -21.82 39.25 23.34
CA VAL A 52 -23.12 38.61 23.46
C VAL A 52 -22.86 37.16 23.90
N SER A 53 -23.25 36.88 25.13
CA SER A 53 -23.13 35.59 25.80
C SER A 53 -23.84 34.48 25.02
N HIS A 54 -23.10 33.52 24.48
CA HIS A 54 -23.68 32.24 24.05
C HIS A 54 -23.90 31.35 25.29
N PRO A 55 -25.09 30.73 25.43
CA PRO A 55 -25.32 29.75 26.49
C PRO A 55 -24.41 28.54 26.27
N GLN A 56 -23.61 28.19 27.28
CA GLN A 56 -22.81 26.98 27.27
C GLN A 56 -23.72 25.76 27.21
N VAL A 57 -23.67 25.03 26.09
CA VAL A 57 -24.23 23.69 26.01
C VAL A 57 -23.31 22.78 26.83
N GLN A 58 -23.74 22.43 28.04
CA GLN A 58 -23.05 21.45 28.87
C GLN A 58 -23.00 20.10 28.12
N PRO A 59 -21.85 19.39 28.14
CA PRO A 59 -21.80 18.03 27.63
C PRO A 59 -22.81 17.17 28.40
N ARG A 60 -23.79 16.59 27.69
CA ARG A 60 -24.71 15.61 28.25
C ARG A 60 -23.90 14.38 28.68
N GLN A 61 -23.90 14.10 29.97
CA GLN A 61 -23.37 12.85 30.49
C GLN A 61 -24.21 11.69 29.94
N PRO A 62 -23.59 10.58 29.50
CA PRO A 62 -24.33 9.38 29.14
C PRO A 62 -25.10 8.85 30.36
N PRO A 63 -26.29 8.24 30.17
CA PRO A 63 -27.07 7.69 31.27
C PRO A 63 -26.23 6.66 32.04
N GLN A 64 -25.99 6.92 33.34
CA GLN A 64 -25.51 5.91 34.26
C GLN A 64 -26.59 4.83 34.39
N GLN A 65 -26.44 3.73 33.67
CA GLN A 65 -27.15 2.50 34.00
C GLN A 65 -26.68 2.06 35.38
N GLN A 66 -27.60 2.12 36.36
CA GLN A 66 -27.40 1.47 37.65
C GLN A 66 -27.21 -0.02 37.41
N ILE A 67 -26.03 -0.52 37.75
CA ILE A 67 -25.73 -1.94 37.73
C ILE A 67 -26.60 -2.57 38.82
N PRO A 68 -27.49 -3.53 38.50
CA PRO A 68 -28.19 -4.29 39.53
C PRO A 68 -27.15 -5.00 40.39
N SER A 69 -27.13 -4.73 41.69
CA SER A 69 -26.36 -5.52 42.65
C SER A 69 -27.03 -6.89 42.79
N GLU A 70 -26.75 -7.79 41.85
CA GLU A 70 -27.05 -9.20 42.01
C GLU A 70 -26.17 -9.73 43.15
N ASN A 71 -26.80 -10.24 44.21
CA ASN A 71 -26.16 -11.09 45.20
C ASN A 71 -25.77 -12.41 44.52
N THR A 72 -24.73 -12.38 43.70
CA THR A 72 -24.15 -13.59 43.14
C THR A 72 -23.27 -14.21 44.22
N ASN A 73 -23.61 -15.45 44.60
CA ASN A 73 -22.76 -16.29 45.43
C ASN A 73 -21.41 -16.44 44.70
N TYR A 74 -20.37 -15.76 45.21
CA TYR A 74 -19.02 -15.84 44.68
C TYR A 74 -18.47 -17.26 44.91
N GLN A 75 -18.66 -18.15 43.94
CA GLN A 75 -17.77 -19.30 43.84
C GLN A 75 -16.41 -18.80 43.33
N PRO A 76 -15.30 -19.10 44.03
CA PRO A 76 -13.98 -18.81 43.48
C PRO A 76 -13.84 -19.53 42.14
N ARG A 77 -13.66 -18.77 41.07
CA ARG A 77 -13.39 -19.30 39.74
C ARG A 77 -12.10 -20.10 39.82
N SER A 78 -12.14 -21.40 39.52
CA SER A 78 -10.92 -22.20 39.39
C SER A 78 -9.92 -21.46 38.50
N PRO A 79 -8.62 -21.42 38.86
CA PRO A 79 -7.63 -20.73 38.05
C PRO A 79 -7.68 -21.28 36.62
N TYR A 80 -7.94 -20.40 35.66
CA TYR A 80 -7.94 -20.77 34.25
C TYR A 80 -6.49 -21.07 33.88
N ILE A 81 -6.16 -22.36 33.72
CA ILE A 81 -4.90 -22.79 33.12
C ILE A 81 -5.09 -22.67 31.61
N PRO A 82 -4.40 -21.76 30.90
CA PRO A 82 -4.46 -21.72 29.46
C PRO A 82 -3.97 -23.06 28.91
N ALA A 83 -4.81 -23.73 28.13
CA ALA A 83 -4.40 -24.95 27.45
C ALA A 83 -3.24 -24.62 26.52
N THR A 84 -2.14 -25.37 26.64
CA THR A 84 -1.04 -25.28 25.69
C THR A 84 -1.58 -25.60 24.29
N PRO A 85 -1.44 -24.71 23.30
CA PRO A 85 -1.88 -25.03 21.95
C PRO A 85 -1.17 -26.31 21.48
N PRO A 86 -1.86 -27.20 20.77
CA PRO A 86 -1.25 -28.43 20.26
C PRO A 86 -0.04 -28.08 19.38
N PRO A 87 0.99 -28.95 19.32
CA PRO A 87 2.14 -28.74 18.46
C PRO A 87 1.67 -28.45 17.02
N GLN A 88 1.89 -27.23 16.53
CA GLN A 88 1.64 -26.94 15.12
C GLN A 88 2.69 -27.69 14.29
N PRO A 89 2.31 -28.34 13.17
CA PRO A 89 3.29 -28.91 12.26
C PRO A 89 4.27 -27.81 11.81
N PRO A 90 5.55 -28.16 11.54
CA PRO A 90 6.53 -27.20 11.03
C PRO A 90 5.97 -26.51 9.79
N ARG A 91 5.89 -25.17 9.82
CA ARG A 91 5.53 -24.42 8.62
C ARG A 91 6.68 -24.55 7.63
N PRO A 92 6.41 -24.89 6.36
CA PRO A 92 7.48 -24.95 5.38
C PRO A 92 8.08 -23.55 5.22
N VAL A 93 9.41 -23.48 5.32
CA VAL A 93 10.16 -22.21 5.26
C VAL A 93 10.63 -22.02 3.83
N ARG A 94 10.25 -20.89 3.22
CA ARG A 94 10.76 -20.50 1.90
C ARG A 94 12.15 -19.87 2.00
N PRO A 95 13.06 -20.13 1.05
CA PRO A 95 14.32 -19.39 0.98
C PRO A 95 14.05 -17.92 0.71
N VAL A 96 15.02 -17.07 1.04
CA VAL A 96 14.98 -15.64 0.73
C VAL A 96 15.64 -15.41 -0.61
N LEU A 97 14.94 -14.68 -1.47
CA LEU A 97 15.47 -14.16 -2.72
C LEU A 97 16.10 -12.78 -2.50
N LYS A 98 17.33 -12.62 -3.00
CA LYS A 98 18.01 -11.35 -3.14
C LYS A 98 18.49 -11.17 -4.58
N LEU A 99 18.50 -9.94 -5.05
CA LEU A 99 19.07 -9.54 -6.32
C LEU A 99 20.22 -8.56 -6.05
N ILE A 100 21.41 -8.88 -6.53
CA ILE A 100 22.59 -8.02 -6.37
C ILE A 100 22.85 -7.33 -7.71
N HIS A 101 22.70 -6.01 -7.76
CA HIS A 101 22.95 -5.26 -8.99
C HIS A 101 24.44 -5.29 -9.33
N THR A 102 24.81 -5.93 -10.44
CA THR A 102 26.20 -6.29 -10.77
C THR A 102 27.12 -5.06 -10.85
N THR A 103 26.63 -3.97 -11.43
CA THR A 103 27.43 -2.74 -11.63
C THR A 103 27.70 -1.98 -10.32
N THR A 104 26.75 -1.96 -9.38
CA THR A 104 26.85 -1.14 -8.16
C THR A 104 27.08 -1.93 -6.88
N GLY A 105 26.89 -3.26 -6.91
CA GLY A 105 26.88 -4.11 -5.71
C GLY A 105 25.65 -3.93 -4.80
N ARG A 106 24.72 -3.02 -5.12
CA ARG A 106 23.53 -2.74 -4.31
C ARG A 106 22.62 -3.97 -4.27
N GLU A 107 22.24 -4.37 -3.06
CA GLU A 107 21.39 -5.52 -2.81
C GLU A 107 19.91 -5.13 -2.71
N PHE A 108 19.05 -5.94 -3.31
CA PHE A 108 17.60 -5.81 -3.23
C PHE A 108 17.02 -7.12 -2.71
N ARG A 109 16.47 -7.09 -1.50
CA ARG A 109 15.82 -8.25 -0.90
C ARG A 109 14.35 -8.30 -1.31
N PHE A 110 13.89 -9.48 -1.72
CA PHE A 110 12.47 -9.73 -1.97
C PHE A 110 11.77 -10.10 -0.64
N PRO A 111 10.81 -9.31 -0.15
CA PRO A 111 10.21 -9.53 1.17
C PRO A 111 9.07 -10.57 1.17
N GLY A 112 8.43 -10.79 0.02
CA GLY A 112 7.15 -11.49 -0.07
C GLY A 112 7.22 -12.91 -0.65
N GLU A 113 6.02 -13.43 -0.91
CA GLU A 113 5.80 -14.61 -1.77
C GLU A 113 5.51 -14.20 -3.20
N GLU A 114 5.03 -12.99 -3.41
CA GLU A 114 4.72 -12.42 -4.71
C GLU A 114 4.97 -10.92 -4.67
N GLY A 115 5.41 -10.36 -5.79
CA GLY A 115 5.57 -8.94 -5.98
C GLY A 115 6.09 -8.59 -7.36
N TYR A 116 6.26 -7.30 -7.60
CA TYR A 116 6.82 -6.73 -8.80
C TYR A 116 8.19 -6.15 -8.54
N ILE A 117 9.03 -6.25 -9.57
CA ILE A 117 10.27 -5.52 -9.69
C ILE A 117 10.14 -4.48 -10.78
N GLY A 118 10.63 -3.27 -10.52
CA GLY A 118 10.61 -2.20 -11.51
C GLY A 118 10.91 -0.84 -10.91
N ARG A 119 10.60 0.20 -11.68
CA ARG A 119 10.80 1.59 -11.27
C ARG A 119 9.52 2.19 -10.70
N ARG A 120 9.56 2.70 -9.48
CA ARG A 120 8.40 3.40 -8.88
C ARG A 120 7.91 4.57 -9.76
N SER A 121 6.59 4.77 -9.77
CA SER A 121 5.96 5.91 -10.45
C SER A 121 5.10 6.72 -9.49
N GLN A 122 5.38 8.01 -9.37
CA GLN A 122 4.60 8.93 -8.54
C GLN A 122 3.17 9.17 -9.07
N ILE A 123 2.94 8.93 -10.37
CA ILE A 123 1.66 9.24 -11.04
C ILE A 123 0.67 8.08 -10.95
N HIS A 124 1.14 6.83 -10.98
CA HIS A 124 0.27 5.64 -11.06
C HIS A 124 0.08 4.90 -9.73
N GLY A 125 0.72 5.36 -8.63
CA GLY A 125 0.48 4.85 -7.28
C GLY A 125 0.98 3.43 -6.97
N THR A 126 1.32 2.62 -7.97
CA THR A 126 1.88 1.28 -7.75
C THR A 126 3.37 1.37 -7.37
N VAL A 127 3.70 0.89 -6.18
CA VAL A 127 5.08 0.76 -5.69
C VAL A 127 5.49 -0.70 -5.85
N PRO A 128 6.48 -1.02 -6.69
CA PRO A 128 7.00 -2.38 -6.77
C PRO A 128 7.69 -2.75 -5.45
N GLU A 129 7.55 -4.01 -5.05
CA GLU A 129 8.20 -4.58 -3.86
C GLU A 129 9.72 -4.48 -3.95
N ILE A 130 10.27 -4.55 -5.16
CA ILE A 130 11.65 -4.18 -5.45
C ILE A 130 11.64 -2.91 -6.31
N ASP A 131 11.90 -1.77 -5.66
CA ASP A 131 12.06 -0.48 -6.32
C ASP A 131 13.50 -0.25 -6.77
N LEU A 132 13.67 -0.15 -8.08
CA LEU A 132 14.96 0.05 -8.74
C LEU A 132 15.31 1.53 -8.92
N VAL A 133 14.56 2.45 -8.33
CA VAL A 133 14.94 3.88 -8.36
C VAL A 133 16.34 4.11 -7.78
N GLY A 134 17.11 4.96 -8.45
CA GLY A 134 18.46 5.36 -8.13
C GLY A 134 19.56 4.41 -8.62
N ILE A 135 19.24 3.39 -9.43
CA ILE A 135 20.29 2.59 -10.10
C ILE A 135 20.68 3.23 -11.44
N PRO A 136 21.93 3.06 -11.89
CA PRO A 136 22.34 3.44 -13.24
C PRO A 136 21.39 2.87 -14.30
N HIS A 137 21.07 3.67 -15.32
CA HIS A 137 20.23 3.26 -16.45
C HIS A 137 18.81 2.80 -16.09
N GLU A 138 18.27 3.17 -14.93
CA GLU A 138 16.88 2.83 -14.53
C GLU A 138 15.81 3.18 -15.57
N GLY A 139 16.09 4.11 -16.50
CA GLY A 139 15.19 4.51 -17.57
C GLY A 139 14.82 3.39 -18.54
N VAL A 140 15.65 2.35 -18.67
CA VAL A 140 15.32 1.17 -19.49
C VAL A 140 14.40 0.18 -18.75
N VAL A 141 14.17 0.38 -17.46
CA VAL A 141 13.35 -0.47 -16.62
C VAL A 141 11.90 0.05 -16.59
N SER A 142 10.95 -0.80 -16.96
CA SER A 142 9.52 -0.53 -16.84
C SER A 142 9.08 -0.39 -15.37
N ARG A 143 7.93 0.25 -15.15
CA ARG A 143 7.40 0.50 -13.80
C ARG A 143 7.02 -0.79 -13.07
N SER A 144 6.34 -1.69 -13.79
CA SER A 144 6.10 -3.08 -13.43
C SER A 144 6.83 -3.92 -14.47
N HIS A 145 8.13 -4.14 -14.27
CA HIS A 145 8.99 -4.76 -15.26
C HIS A 145 8.75 -6.26 -15.32
N ALA A 146 8.80 -6.90 -14.17
CA ALA A 146 8.52 -8.32 -14.04
C ALA A 146 7.80 -8.59 -12.73
N ARG A 147 7.02 -9.66 -12.72
CA ARG A 147 6.43 -10.24 -11.51
C ARG A 147 7.32 -11.37 -11.04
N ILE A 148 7.61 -11.42 -9.75
CA ILE A 148 8.35 -12.49 -9.11
C ILE A 148 7.42 -13.14 -8.08
N PHE A 149 7.39 -14.46 -8.04
CA PHE A 149 6.60 -15.18 -7.05
C PHE A 149 7.21 -16.54 -6.68
N TRP A 150 6.84 -17.07 -5.53
CA TRP A 150 7.22 -18.39 -5.05
C TRP A 150 6.21 -19.44 -5.53
N ASP A 151 6.68 -20.43 -6.29
CA ASP A 151 5.88 -21.59 -6.69
C ASP A 151 6.09 -22.72 -5.69
N TRP A 152 5.06 -23.01 -4.89
CA TRP A 152 5.07 -24.09 -3.88
C TRP A 152 5.16 -25.49 -4.48
N ASN A 153 4.67 -25.70 -5.71
CA ASN A 153 4.75 -27.01 -6.37
C ASN A 153 6.17 -27.27 -6.89
N GLN A 154 6.84 -26.23 -7.40
CA GLN A 154 8.21 -26.31 -7.90
C GLN A 154 9.28 -26.02 -6.84
N ASN A 155 8.85 -25.60 -5.65
CA ASN A 155 9.71 -25.16 -4.54
C ASN A 155 10.81 -24.20 -5.03
N SER A 156 10.42 -23.23 -5.87
CA SER A 156 11.32 -22.33 -6.56
C SER A 156 10.71 -20.95 -6.76
N TYR A 157 11.56 -19.93 -6.85
CA TYR A 157 11.12 -18.61 -7.33
C TYR A 157 10.91 -18.65 -8.84
N MET A 158 9.87 -17.98 -9.30
CA MET A 158 9.51 -17.82 -10.69
C MET A 158 9.51 -16.33 -11.05
N ILE A 159 9.83 -16.02 -12.30
CA ILE A 159 9.74 -14.69 -12.87
C ILE A 159 8.86 -14.72 -14.12
N LEU A 160 8.02 -13.69 -14.27
CA LEU A 160 7.20 -13.46 -15.45
C LEU A 160 7.49 -12.05 -15.97
N ASP A 161 7.89 -11.96 -17.22
CA ASP A 161 8.18 -10.68 -17.89
C ASP A 161 6.86 -9.97 -18.29
N THR A 162 6.69 -8.73 -17.81
CA THR A 162 5.59 -7.81 -18.16
C THR A 162 6.09 -6.50 -18.77
N SER A 163 7.37 -6.46 -19.15
CA SER A 163 8.07 -5.24 -19.51
C SER A 163 7.84 -4.83 -20.97
N ARG A 164 8.20 -3.59 -21.30
CA ARG A 164 8.25 -3.10 -22.69
C ARG A 164 9.58 -3.38 -23.39
N ASN A 165 10.64 -3.58 -22.60
CA ASN A 165 12.03 -3.65 -23.09
C ASN A 165 12.63 -5.06 -22.99
N GLY A 166 11.85 -6.04 -22.53
CA GLY A 166 12.26 -7.43 -22.38
C GLY A 166 13.03 -7.71 -21.09
N CYS A 167 13.02 -8.97 -20.70
CA CYS A 167 13.81 -9.54 -19.62
C CYS A 167 14.69 -10.66 -20.17
N TYR A 168 15.89 -10.83 -19.63
CA TYR A 168 16.80 -11.91 -20.04
C TYR A 168 17.31 -12.67 -18.81
N LEU A 169 17.41 -13.99 -18.93
CA LEU A 169 17.94 -14.86 -17.90
C LEU A 169 19.11 -15.67 -18.48
N ASN A 170 20.27 -15.56 -17.83
CA ASN A 170 21.52 -16.17 -18.27
C ASN A 170 21.88 -15.83 -19.73
N GLY A 171 21.58 -14.59 -20.15
CA GLY A 171 21.79 -14.08 -21.51
C GLY A 171 20.69 -14.44 -22.52
N ASN A 172 19.72 -15.29 -22.15
CA ASN A 172 18.63 -15.69 -23.04
C ASN A 172 17.37 -14.83 -22.81
N PRO A 173 16.71 -14.32 -23.86
CA PRO A 173 15.48 -13.56 -23.71
C PRO A 173 14.37 -14.44 -23.15
N LEU A 174 13.59 -13.89 -22.20
CA LEU A 174 12.40 -14.53 -21.67
C LEU A 174 11.20 -14.27 -22.57
N SER A 175 10.37 -15.29 -22.76
CA SER A 175 9.06 -15.11 -23.40
C SER A 175 8.13 -14.32 -22.48
N GLN A 176 7.63 -13.18 -22.97
CA GLN A 176 6.72 -12.32 -22.22
C GLN A 176 5.45 -13.09 -21.80
N GLY A 177 5.01 -12.89 -20.56
CA GLY A 177 3.82 -13.56 -20.01
C GLY A 177 4.00 -15.05 -19.65
N VAL A 178 5.19 -15.61 -19.86
CA VAL A 178 5.52 -17.00 -19.49
C VAL A 178 6.32 -17.02 -18.19
N ASN A 179 6.06 -18.00 -17.33
CA ASN A 179 6.80 -18.20 -16.09
C ASN A 179 8.14 -18.89 -16.36
N HIS A 180 9.23 -18.29 -15.88
CA HIS A 180 10.58 -18.86 -15.93
C HIS A 180 11.11 -19.05 -14.52
N ARG A 181 11.87 -20.13 -14.29
CA ARG A 181 12.44 -20.43 -12.98
C ARG A 181 13.65 -19.53 -12.69
N LEU A 182 13.74 -19.01 -11.48
CA LEU A 182 14.92 -18.33 -10.94
C LEU A 182 15.68 -19.27 -10.00
N SER A 183 16.96 -19.48 -10.28
CA SER A 183 17.88 -20.30 -9.52
C SER A 183 18.98 -19.46 -8.88
N ASN A 184 19.57 -19.97 -7.81
CA ASN A 184 20.72 -19.33 -7.18
C ASN A 184 21.90 -19.25 -8.16
N GLY A 185 22.47 -18.06 -8.32
CA GLY A 185 23.57 -17.77 -9.23
C GLY A 185 23.15 -17.30 -10.63
N ASP A 186 21.86 -17.30 -10.95
CA ASP A 186 21.40 -16.84 -12.27
C ASP A 186 21.73 -15.36 -12.52
N SER A 187 22.05 -15.03 -13.77
CA SER A 187 22.19 -13.66 -14.25
C SER A 187 20.86 -13.17 -14.80
N LEU A 188 20.24 -12.22 -14.12
CA LEU A 188 18.97 -11.61 -14.51
C LEU A 188 19.21 -10.22 -15.07
N GLN A 189 18.82 -9.98 -16.32
CA GLN A 189 18.89 -8.67 -16.96
C GLN A 189 17.49 -8.11 -17.16
N LEU A 190 17.32 -6.82 -16.82
CA LEU A 190 16.07 -6.09 -17.03
C LEU A 190 16.27 -5.00 -18.10
N GLY A 191 15.49 -5.05 -19.17
CA GLY A 191 15.62 -4.14 -20.29
C GLY A 191 16.72 -4.51 -21.28
N GLN A 192 17.03 -3.58 -22.16
CA GLN A 192 17.87 -3.82 -23.34
C GLN A 192 19.37 -3.57 -23.06
N GLU A 193 20.20 -4.08 -23.97
CA GLU A 193 21.64 -3.77 -24.07
C GLU A 193 22.52 -4.17 -22.86
N GLY A 194 22.00 -4.96 -21.90
CA GLY A 194 22.80 -5.38 -20.75
C GLY A 194 23.06 -4.28 -19.72
N LEU A 195 22.35 -3.15 -19.79
CA LEU A 195 22.61 -1.99 -18.94
C LEU A 195 22.23 -2.20 -17.47
N VAL A 196 21.24 -3.06 -17.21
CA VAL A 196 20.75 -3.36 -15.85
C VAL A 196 20.77 -4.87 -15.67
N GLN A 197 21.75 -5.35 -14.89
CA GLN A 197 21.98 -6.76 -14.65
C GLN A 197 22.09 -7.06 -13.14
N PHE A 198 21.60 -8.23 -12.75
CA PHE A 198 21.57 -8.69 -11.38
C PHE A 198 22.08 -10.12 -11.27
N THR A 199 22.78 -10.42 -10.19
CA THR A 199 23.01 -11.79 -9.76
C THR A 199 21.90 -12.20 -8.78
N VAL A 200 21.24 -13.30 -9.09
CA VAL A 200 20.18 -13.90 -8.27
C VAL A 200 20.81 -14.70 -7.15
N ILE A 201 20.43 -14.43 -5.90
CA ILE A 201 20.83 -15.21 -4.74
C ILE A 201 19.58 -15.77 -4.07
N VAL A 202 19.52 -17.09 -3.92
CA VAL A 202 18.43 -17.80 -3.24
C VAL A 202 19.04 -18.64 -2.13
N GLY A 203 18.72 -18.34 -0.88
CA GLY A 203 19.28 -19.02 0.27
C GLY A 203 18.42 -18.93 1.51
N GLN A 204 18.66 -19.83 2.46
CA GLN A 204 18.10 -19.71 3.82
C GLN A 204 18.92 -18.65 4.59
N ILE A 205 18.27 -17.86 5.43
CA ILE A 205 18.95 -16.93 6.36
C ILE A 205 19.14 -17.65 7.68
#